data_AF-A0A3B4WKU2-F1
#
_entry.id   AF-A0A3B4WKU2-F1
#
_cell.length_a   1.000
_cell.length_b   1.000
_cell.length_c   1.000
_cell.angle_alpha   90.00
_cell.angle_beta   90.00
_cell.angle_gamma   90.00
#
_symmetry.space_group_name_H-M   'P 1'
#
loop_
_entity.id
_entity.type
_entity.pdbx_description
1 polymer ?
#
loop_
_entity_poly.entity_id
_entity_poly.type
_entity_poly.pdbx_seq_one_letter_code
_entity_poly.pdbx_strand_id
1 'polypeptide(L)'
;MMLSPDQAEADLSWTQSDPETMLNGLKSAGCGSDEPAEGEDRAKCKADQPLSREEKRRRRRATAKYRSAHATRERIRVEAFNVAFAELRKLLPTLPPDKKLSKIEILRLAICYISYLNHVLDV
;
A
#
# COMPACT_ATOMS: atom_id res chain seq x y z
N MET A 1 46.72 -22.55 -10.53
CA MET A 1 46.49 -22.04 -11.90
C MET A 1 45.16 -22.65 -12.32
N MET A 2 44.05 -21.92 -12.36
CA MET A 2 43.76 -20.87 -13.35
C MET A 2 42.93 -19.75 -12.70
N LEU A 3 43.28 -18.52 -13.05
CA LEU A 3 42.51 -17.31 -12.80
C LEU A 3 41.66 -17.00 -14.05
N SER A 4 40.48 -16.42 -13.80
CA SER A 4 39.78 -15.45 -14.66
C SER A 4 39.02 -15.96 -15.91
N PRO A 5 38.20 -15.10 -16.56
CA PRO A 5 37.10 -14.28 -16.01
C PRO A 5 35.85 -14.28 -16.94
N ASP A 6 34.83 -13.50 -16.56
CA ASP A 6 33.79 -12.92 -17.45
C ASP A 6 32.59 -13.81 -17.85
N GLN A 7 31.43 -13.51 -17.24
CA GLN A 7 30.25 -13.20 -18.05
C GLN A 7 29.33 -12.25 -17.28
N ALA A 8 29.45 -10.99 -17.68
CA ALA A 8 28.53 -9.91 -17.48
C ALA A 8 27.08 -10.27 -17.89
N GLU A 9 26.13 -9.67 -17.16
CA GLU A 9 24.79 -9.25 -17.58
C GLU A 9 23.85 -10.29 -18.22
N ALA A 10 22.85 -10.76 -17.46
CA ALA A 10 21.58 -11.19 -18.03
C ALA A 10 20.42 -10.98 -17.05
N ASP A 11 19.65 -9.93 -17.35
CA ASP A 11 18.22 -9.74 -17.08
C ASP A 11 17.73 -9.64 -15.63
N LEU A 12 17.98 -8.45 -15.08
CA LEU A 12 16.97 -7.71 -14.32
C LEU A 12 15.71 -7.47 -15.17
N SER A 13 14.92 -8.53 -15.40
CA SER A 13 13.53 -8.42 -15.84
C SER A 13 12.63 -8.39 -14.61
N TRP A 14 12.74 -7.32 -13.82
CA TRP A 14 11.58 -6.88 -13.04
C TRP A 14 10.58 -6.43 -14.09
N THR A 15 9.64 -7.31 -14.45
CA THR A 15 8.48 -6.92 -15.23
C THR A 15 7.73 -5.88 -14.41
N GLN A 16 8.05 -4.62 -14.69
CA GLN A 16 7.39 -3.44 -14.21
C GLN A 16 5.97 -3.52 -14.77
N SER A 17 5.11 -4.25 -14.06
CA SER A 17 3.69 -4.23 -14.32
C SER A 17 3.20 -2.93 -13.73
N ASP A 18 3.23 -1.90 -14.56
CA ASP A 18 2.74 -0.57 -14.26
C ASP A 18 1.32 -0.67 -13.65
N PRO A 19 1.06 -0.03 -12.49
CA PRO A 19 -0.27 -0.01 -11.89
C PRO A 19 -1.30 0.76 -12.73
N GLU A 20 -0.88 1.40 -13.83
CA GLU A 20 -1.76 2.13 -14.74
C GLU A 20 -2.56 1.22 -15.69
N THR A 21 -2.05 0.04 -16.03
CA THR A 21 -2.73 -0.86 -16.99
C THR A 21 -3.94 -1.58 -16.39
N MET A 22 -3.95 -1.80 -15.07
CA MET A 22 -5.07 -2.43 -14.35
C MET A 22 -6.27 -1.51 -14.16
N LEU A 23 -6.12 -0.20 -14.35
CA LEU A 23 -7.22 0.76 -14.27
C LEU A 23 -8.03 0.86 -15.58
N ASN A 24 -7.44 0.45 -16.70
CA ASN A 24 -8.09 0.50 -18.02
C ASN A 24 -9.01 -0.71 -18.31
N GLY A 25 -8.94 -1.79 -17.52
CA GLY A 25 -9.78 -2.97 -17.69
C GLY A 25 -11.24 -2.83 -17.20
N LEU A 26 -11.56 -1.79 -16.43
CA LEU A 26 -12.92 -1.55 -15.91
C LEU A 26 -13.70 -0.49 -16.70
N LYS A 27 -13.14 -0.02 -17.82
CA LYS A 27 -13.72 1.08 -18.61
C LYS A 27 -14.60 0.61 -19.78
N SER A 28 -14.86 -0.69 -19.90
CA SER A 28 -15.74 -1.27 -20.94
C SER A 28 -16.87 -2.10 -20.34
N ALA A 29 -17.76 -1.43 -19.61
CA ALA A 29 -19.14 -1.85 -19.41
C ALA A 29 -20.01 -0.60 -19.42
N GLY A 30 -20.17 -0.03 -20.61
CA GLY A 30 -21.26 0.92 -20.87
C GLY A 30 -22.56 0.14 -20.85
N CYS A 31 -23.38 0.34 -19.83
CA CYS A 31 -24.80 0.02 -19.87
C CYS A 31 -25.54 1.35 -19.69
N GLY A 32 -25.71 2.03 -20.81
CA GLY A 32 -26.71 3.07 -20.97
C GLY A 32 -27.94 2.42 -21.62
N SER A 33 -29.05 2.41 -20.90
CA SER A 33 -30.42 2.29 -21.40
C SER A 33 -31.33 2.67 -20.23
N ASP A 34 -31.49 3.99 -20.02
CA ASP A 34 -32.60 4.53 -19.25
C ASP A 34 -33.83 4.49 -20.16
N GLU A 35 -34.77 3.59 -19.87
CA GLU A 35 -36.14 3.60 -20.39
C GLU A 35 -37.09 3.89 -19.21
N PRO A 36 -37.95 4.91 -19.27
CA PRO A 36 -38.89 5.20 -18.20
C PRO A 36 -40.18 4.40 -18.41
N ALA A 37 -40.44 3.44 -17.52
CA ALA A 37 -41.74 2.79 -17.42
C ALA A 37 -42.68 3.64 -16.54
N GLU A 38 -43.74 4.13 -17.15
CA GLU A 38 -44.89 4.80 -16.56
C GLU A 38 -45.49 3.96 -15.42
N GLY A 39 -45.66 4.58 -14.25
CA GLY A 39 -46.28 3.99 -13.08
C GLY A 39 -46.60 5.09 -12.06
N GLU A 40 -47.81 5.62 -12.15
CA GLU A 40 -48.37 6.59 -11.22
C GLU A 40 -48.45 5.98 -9.81
N ASP A 41 -47.66 6.50 -8.87
CA ASP A 41 -48.16 6.66 -7.51
C ASP A 41 -47.64 7.96 -6.89
N ARG A 42 -48.57 8.60 -6.19
CA ARG A 42 -48.67 10.05 -6.00
C ARG A 42 -47.82 10.50 -4.81
N ALA A 43 -46.94 11.46 -5.08
CA ALA A 43 -46.61 12.58 -4.22
C ALA A 43 -46.11 12.30 -2.77
N LYS A 44 -44.78 12.31 -2.62
CA LYS A 44 -44.16 13.35 -1.76
C LYS A 44 -42.73 13.65 -2.22
N CYS A 45 -42.57 14.71 -3.02
CA CYS A 45 -41.30 15.43 -3.12
C CYS A 45 -40.98 15.99 -1.73
N LYS A 46 -40.25 15.22 -0.90
CA LYS A 46 -39.57 15.79 0.25
C LYS A 46 -38.43 16.60 -0.33
N ALA A 47 -38.62 17.91 -0.34
CA ALA A 47 -37.62 18.91 -0.69
C ALA A 47 -36.23 18.42 -0.26
N ASP A 48 -35.29 18.34 -1.21
CA ASP A 48 -33.87 18.30 -0.91
C ASP A 48 -33.56 19.60 -0.16
N GLN A 49 -33.73 19.59 1.17
CA GLN A 49 -33.09 20.60 1.98
C GLN A 49 -31.60 20.51 1.64
N PRO A 50 -30.93 21.64 1.34
CA PRO A 50 -29.53 21.63 1.01
C PRO A 50 -28.76 21.05 2.18
N LEU A 51 -28.35 19.78 2.05
CA LEU A 51 -27.55 19.10 3.06
C LEU A 51 -26.34 19.97 3.37
N SER A 52 -26.11 20.22 4.66
CA SER A 52 -24.93 20.95 5.11
C SER A 52 -23.68 20.35 4.45
N ARG A 53 -22.68 21.19 4.20
CA ARG A 53 -21.38 20.76 3.66
C ARG A 53 -20.81 19.57 4.43
N GLU A 54 -21.04 19.52 5.74
CA GLU A 54 -20.60 18.41 6.59
C GLU A 54 -21.38 17.12 6.34
N GLU A 55 -22.68 17.20 6.13
CA GLU A 55 -23.53 16.04 5.86
C GLU A 55 -23.23 15.40 4.50
N LYS A 56 -22.95 16.24 3.48
CA LYS A 56 -22.43 15.75 2.18
C LYS A 56 -21.09 15.03 2.33
N ARG A 57 -20.19 15.49 3.19
CA ARG A 57 -18.91 14.81 3.48
C ARG A 57 -19.13 13.48 4.18
N ARG A 58 -20.01 13.43 5.18
CA ARG A 58 -20.38 12.20 5.88
C ARG A 58 -20.94 11.15 4.92
N ARG A 59 -21.91 11.53 4.06
CA ARG A 59 -22.49 10.60 3.07
C ARG A 59 -21.44 10.05 2.11
N ARG A 60 -20.50 10.89 1.64
CA ARG A 60 -19.37 10.43 0.80
C ARG A 60 -18.48 9.43 1.53
N ARG A 61 -18.11 9.71 2.79
CA ARG A 61 -17.26 8.80 3.61
C ARG A 61 -17.96 7.48 3.93
N ALA A 62 -19.29 7.49 4.04
CA ALA A 62 -20.12 6.31 4.25
C ALA A 62 -20.32 5.47 2.97
N THR A 63 -19.83 5.90 1.80
CA THR A 63 -19.88 5.05 0.61
C THR A 63 -18.85 3.91 0.70
N ALA A 64 -19.22 2.73 0.20
CA ALA A 64 -18.30 1.59 0.13
C ALA A 64 -17.03 1.93 -0.68
N LYS A 65 -17.17 2.67 -1.79
CA LYS A 65 -16.05 3.15 -2.62
C LYS A 65 -15.04 4.00 -1.85
N TYR A 66 -15.51 4.92 -0.99
CA TYR A 66 -14.61 5.72 -0.18
C TYR A 66 -13.87 4.85 0.85
N ARG A 67 -14.60 3.96 1.54
CA ARG A 67 -14.00 3.07 2.54
C ARG A 67 -12.96 2.13 1.92
N SER A 68 -13.27 1.50 0.78
CA SER A 68 -12.35 0.58 0.11
C SER A 68 -11.10 1.29 -0.42
N ALA A 69 -11.26 2.48 -0.99
CA ALA A 69 -10.13 3.31 -1.42
C ALA A 69 -9.23 3.70 -0.23
N HIS A 70 -9.81 4.10 0.90
CA HIS A 70 -9.05 4.44 2.11
C HIS A 70 -8.33 3.21 2.69
N ALA A 71 -9.01 2.07 2.80
CA ALA A 71 -8.41 0.83 3.27
C ALA A 71 -7.23 0.38 2.38
N THR A 72 -7.36 0.54 1.06
CA THR A 72 -6.28 0.22 0.11
C THR A 72 -5.07 1.12 0.30
N ARG A 73 -5.29 2.44 0.45
CA ARG A 73 -4.20 3.39 0.73
C ARG A 73 -3.46 3.05 2.03
N GLU A 74 -4.21 2.71 3.08
CA GLU A 74 -3.61 2.36 4.36
C GLU A 74 -2.83 1.04 4.27
N ARG A 75 -3.33 0.05 3.51
CA ARG A 75 -2.59 -1.19 3.24
C ARG A 75 -1.24 -0.91 2.58
N ILE A 76 -1.23 -0.08 1.53
CA ILE A 76 0.00 0.31 0.82
C ILE A 76 0.97 1.03 1.79
N ARG A 77 0.45 1.94 2.62
CA ARG A 77 1.27 2.65 3.61
C ARG A 77 1.93 1.68 4.60
N VAL A 78 1.19 0.70 5.10
CA VAL A 78 1.69 -0.32 6.04
C VAL A 78 2.65 -1.29 5.36
N GLU A 79 2.42 -1.65 4.10
CA GLU A 79 3.32 -2.48 3.30
C GLU A 79 4.66 -1.78 3.08
N ALA A 80 4.66 -0.50 2.67
CA ALA A 80 5.87 0.30 2.54
C ALA A 80 6.66 0.38 3.87
N PHE A 81 5.96 0.56 4.99
CA PHE A 81 6.56 0.50 6.31
C PHE A 81 7.21 -0.87 6.60
N ASN A 82 6.51 -1.97 6.29
CA ASN A 82 7.02 -3.32 6.55
C ASN A 82 8.22 -3.67 5.66
N VAL A 83 8.26 -3.19 4.41
CA VAL A 83 9.44 -3.32 3.52
C VAL A 83 10.65 -2.64 4.14
N ALA A 84 10.53 -1.39 4.58
CA ALA A 84 11.62 -0.68 5.26
C ALA A 84 12.07 -1.42 6.54
N PHE A 85 11.13 -2.03 7.25
CA PHE A 85 11.41 -2.83 8.44
C PHE A 85 12.17 -4.13 8.14
N ALA A 86 11.87 -4.77 7.01
CA ALA A 86 12.59 -5.94 6.53
C ALA A 86 14.01 -5.59 6.08
N GLU A 87 14.20 -4.44 5.40
CA GLU A 87 15.53 -3.95 5.05
C GLU A 87 16.38 -3.68 6.29
N LEU A 88 15.82 -3.02 7.31
CA LEU A 88 16.51 -2.84 8.59
C LEU A 88 16.92 -4.18 9.22
N ARG A 89 16.04 -5.18 9.22
CA ARG A 89 16.31 -6.52 9.78
C ARG A 89 17.50 -7.22 9.12
N LYS A 90 17.72 -7.04 7.81
CA LYS A 90 18.85 -7.65 7.08
C LYS A 90 20.20 -7.14 7.56
N LEU A 91 20.26 -5.91 8.05
CA LEU A 91 21.48 -5.28 8.55
C LEU A 91 21.83 -5.70 9.98
N LEU A 92 20.89 -6.34 10.71
CA LEU A 92 21.08 -6.65 12.12
C LEU A 92 21.77 -8.01 12.32
N PRO A 93 22.84 -8.06 13.14
CA PRO A 93 23.52 -9.32 13.45
C PRO A 93 22.64 -10.22 14.34
N THR A 94 22.44 -11.47 13.92
CA THR A 94 21.65 -12.47 14.67
C THR A 94 22.24 -13.87 14.56
N LEU A 95 22.04 -14.67 15.61
CA LEU A 95 22.37 -16.10 15.64
C LEU A 95 21.10 -16.89 16.03
N PRO A 96 20.58 -17.80 15.18
CA PRO A 96 20.93 -18.01 13.77
C PRO A 96 20.53 -16.80 12.88
N PRO A 97 21.08 -16.66 11.65
CA PRO A 97 20.86 -15.49 10.79
C PRO A 97 19.39 -15.28 10.39
N ASP A 98 18.60 -16.34 10.37
CA ASP A 98 17.17 -16.37 10.03
C ASP A 98 16.25 -16.23 11.26
N LYS A 99 16.80 -15.89 12.44
CA LYS A 99 16.01 -15.66 13.65
C LYS A 99 14.88 -14.64 13.40
N LYS A 100 13.63 -15.06 13.60
CA LYS A 100 12.48 -14.14 13.53
C LYS A 100 12.54 -13.16 14.70
N LEU A 101 12.56 -11.86 14.38
CA LEU A 101 12.54 -10.77 15.36
C LEU A 101 11.21 -10.01 15.27
N SER A 102 10.65 -9.67 16.41
CA SER A 102 9.51 -8.74 16.50
C SER A 102 9.92 -7.30 16.19
N LYS A 103 8.93 -6.42 15.96
CA LYS A 103 9.19 -5.01 15.67
C LYS A 103 10.00 -4.32 16.76
N ILE A 104 9.68 -4.57 18.02
CA ILE A 104 10.39 -3.97 19.15
C ILE A 104 11.83 -4.48 19.27
N GLU A 105 12.06 -5.77 19.01
CA GLU A 105 13.40 -6.36 19.05
C GLU A 105 14.31 -5.78 17.97
N ILE A 106 13.80 -5.62 16.74
CA ILE A 106 14.55 -4.99 15.63
C ILE A 106 14.99 -3.58 16.01
N LEU A 107 14.09 -2.76 16.57
CA LEU A 107 14.43 -1.39 16.99
C LEU A 107 15.48 -1.37 18.10
N ARG A 108 15.33 -2.20 19.13
CA ARG A 108 16.30 -2.29 20.23
C ARG A 108 17.66 -2.75 19.73
N LEU A 109 17.69 -3.78 18.90
CA LEU A 109 18.93 -4.34 18.36
C LEU A 109 19.62 -3.34 17.42
N ALA A 110 18.88 -2.60 16.61
CA ALA A 110 19.43 -1.53 15.77
C ALA A 110 20.13 -0.45 16.60
N ILE A 111 19.49 0.02 17.68
CA ILE A 111 20.09 1.00 18.60
C ILE A 111 21.38 0.45 19.20
N CYS A 112 21.32 -0.77 19.76
CA CYS A 112 22.51 -1.41 20.33
C CYS A 112 23.63 -1.59 19.31
N TYR A 113 23.30 -1.95 18.07
CA TYR A 113 24.29 -2.21 17.03
C TYR A 113 24.97 -0.92 16.55
N ILE A 114 24.21 0.17 16.37
CA ILE A 114 24.79 1.49 16.07
C ILE A 114 25.75 1.91 17.19
N SER A 115 25.34 1.81 18.46
CA SER A 115 26.21 2.15 19.59
C SER A 115 27.47 1.29 19.66
N TYR A 116 27.35 -0.01 19.36
CA TYR A 116 28.48 -0.92 19.30
C TYR A 116 29.47 -0.52 18.20
N LEU A 117 28.99 -0.25 16.98
CA LEU A 117 29.85 0.17 15.88
C LEU A 117 30.56 1.51 16.18
N ASN A 118 29.85 2.49 16.76
CA ASN A 118 30.48 3.74 17.17
C ASN A 118 31.61 3.49 18.18
N HIS A 119 31.39 2.66 19.20
CA HIS A 119 32.44 2.32 20.16
C HIS A 119 33.64 1.64 19.50
N VAL A 120 33.43 0.76 18.53
CA VAL A 120 34.51 0.09 17.79
C VAL A 120 35.32 1.07 16.94
N LEU A 121 34.70 2.13 16.43
CA LEU A 121 35.35 3.15 15.61
C LEU A 121 36.06 4.24 16.41
N ASP A 122 35.62 4.50 17.65
CA ASP A 122 36.23 5.49 18.55
C ASP A 122 37.49 4.96 19.27
N VAL A 123 37.76 3.65 19.15
CA VAL A 123 38.95 2.96 19.69
C VAL A 123 40.02 2.86 18.61
#